data_AF-A0A4R1Y5N5-F1
#
_entry.id   AF-A0A4R1Y5N5-F1
#
_cell.length_a   1.000
_cell.length_b   1.000
_cell.length_c   1.000
_cell.angle_alpha   90.00
_cell.angle_beta   90.00
_cell.angle_gamma   90.00
#
_symmetry.space_group_name_H-M   'P 1'
#
loop_
_entity.id
_entity.type
_entity.pdbx_description
1 polymer ?
#
loop_
_entity_poly.entity_id
_entity_poly.type
_entity_poly.pdbx_seq_one_letter_code
_entity_poly.pdbx_strand_id
1 'polypeptide(L)' 'MNNSMNYVKQIKNAKRGGYTPTIAKDINKHKVQKVSRLIEEWRSLANELKPQMQIDMALTLEECAQALDQILRGK' A
#
# COMPACT_ATOMS: atom_id res chain seq x y z
N MET A 1 -22.60 14.72 11.42
CA MET A 1 -23.17 13.80 12.45
C MET A 1 -24.05 12.77 11.75
N ASN A 2 -23.65 11.49 11.72
CA ASN A 2 -24.37 10.42 11.01
C ASN A 2 -24.51 9.12 11.84
N ASN A 3 -24.21 9.19 13.14
CA ASN A 3 -24.20 8.03 14.04
C ASN A 3 -25.62 7.50 14.33
N SER A 4 -26.63 8.38 14.30
CA SER A 4 -28.02 8.00 14.59
C SER A 4 -28.61 7.04 13.55
N MET A 5 -28.40 7.29 12.26
CA MET A 5 -28.90 6.41 11.19
C MET A 5 -28.25 5.02 11.22
N ASN A 6 -26.95 4.95 11.50
CA ASN A 6 -26.25 3.68 11.62
C ASN A 6 -26.71 2.90 12.84
N TYR A 7 -26.90 3.57 13.98
CA TYR A 7 -27.42 2.96 15.20
C TYR A 7 -28.83 2.38 15.00
N VAL A 8 -29.73 3.14 14.36
CA VAL A 8 -31.09 2.67 14.05
C VAL A 8 -31.09 1.44 13.14
N LYS A 9 -30.21 1.39 12.13
CA LYS A 9 -30.06 0.21 11.26
C LYS A 9 -29.55 -1.01 12.03
N GLN A 10 -28.61 -0.82 12.95
CA GLN A 10 -28.09 -1.93 13.78
C GLN A 10 -29.18 -2.50 14.69
N ILE A 11 -29.96 -1.65 15.36
CA ILE A 11 -31.10 -2.07 16.19
C ILE A 11 -32.14 -2.81 15.36
N LYS A 12 -32.45 -2.32 14.14
CA LYS A 12 -33.42 -2.94 13.23
C LYS A 12 -32.96 -4.32 12.74
N ASN A 13 -31.68 -4.48 12.44
CA ASN A 13 -31.11 -5.76 12.02
C ASN A 13 -31.10 -6.77 13.17
N ALA A 14 -30.65 -6.36 14.35
CA ALA A 14 -30.67 -7.19 15.56
C ALA A 14 -32.09 -7.68 15.92
N LYS A 15 -33.09 -6.79 15.85
CA LYS A 15 -34.51 -7.13 16.11
C LYS A 15 -35.12 -8.09 15.09
N ARG A 16 -34.58 -8.18 13.87
CA ARG A 16 -35.05 -9.10 12.82
C ARG A 16 -34.43 -10.50 12.91
N GLY A 17 -33.70 -10.81 13.98
CA GLY A 17 -32.94 -12.06 14.12
C GLY A 17 -31.67 -12.10 13.25
N GLY A 18 -31.36 -11.00 12.55
CA GLY A 18 -30.15 -10.85 11.76
C GLY A 18 -29.00 -10.37 12.63
N TYR A 19 -27.88 -11.10 12.56
CA TYR A 19 -26.57 -10.80 13.14
C TYR A 19 -26.41 -9.39 13.75
N THR A 20 -26.31 -9.33 15.08
CA THR A 20 -25.95 -8.11 15.81
C THR A 20 -24.46 -7.83 15.58
N PRO A 21 -24.06 -6.70 14.95
CA PRO A 21 -22.66 -6.35 14.83
C PRO A 21 -22.04 -6.19 16.22
N THR A 22 -20.96 -6.92 16.46
CA THR A 22 -20.23 -6.88 17.73
C THR A 22 -19.11 -5.86 17.65
N ILE A 23 -18.70 -5.32 18.81
CA ILE A 23 -17.52 -4.44 18.94
C ILE A 23 -16.30 -5.05 18.25
N ALA A 24 -16.14 -6.38 18.33
CA ALA A 24 -15.06 -7.11 17.64
C ALA A 24 -15.11 -6.98 16.11
N LYS A 25 -16.29 -6.99 15.48
CA LYS A 25 -16.43 -6.82 14.02
C LYS A 25 -16.04 -5.41 13.58
N ASP A 26 -16.46 -4.40 14.34
CA ASP A 26 -16.13 -3.00 14.03
C ASP A 26 -14.63 -2.73 14.21
N ILE A 27 -14.02 -3.26 15.28
CA ILE A 27 -12.56 -3.22 15.48
C ILE A 27 -11.84 -3.90 14.31
N ASN A 28 -12.30 -5.08 13.88
CA ASN A 28 -11.70 -5.79 12.75
C ASN A 28 -11.83 -5.00 11.45
N LYS A 29 -12.98 -4.38 11.18
CA LYS A 29 -13.18 -3.51 10.03
C LYS A 29 -12.18 -2.34 10.04
N HIS A 30 -12.00 -1.68 11.18
CA HIS A 30 -11.05 -0.58 11.31
C HIS A 30 -9.59 -1.04 11.15
N LYS A 31 -9.24 -2.23 11.67
CA LYS A 31 -7.91 -2.83 11.45
C LYS A 31 -7.65 -3.08 9.97
N VAL A 32 -8.60 -3.72 9.27
CA VAL A 32 -8.51 -3.97 7.83
C VAL A 32 -8.36 -2.65 7.06
N GLN A 33 -9.17 -1.63 7.37
CA GLN A 33 -9.07 -0.33 6.73
C GLN A 33 -7.71 0.36 6.95
N LYS A 34 -7.14 0.27 8.16
CA LYS A 34 -5.79 0.81 8.45
C LYS A 34 -4.72 0.10 7.64
N VAL A 35 -4.77 -1.24 7.60
CA VAL A 35 -3.82 -2.04 6.83
C VAL A 35 -3.93 -1.74 5.33
N SER A 36 -5.15 -1.62 4.79
CA SER A 36 -5.35 -1.26 3.38
C SER A 36 -4.76 0.11 3.04
N ARG A 37 -4.91 1.12 3.91
CA ARG A 37 -4.29 2.44 3.70
C ARG A 37 -2.77 2.36 3.66
N LEU A 38 -2.19 1.64 4.62
CA LEU A 38 -0.74 1.47 4.70
C LEU A 38 -0.18 0.73 3.48
N ILE A 39 -0.91 -0.25 2.93
CA ILE A 39 -0.54 -0.91 1.66
C ILE A 39 -0.51 0.09 0.50
N GLU A 40 -1.49 0.99 0.41
CA GLU A 40 -1.52 2.00 -0.66
C GLU A 40 -0.41 3.04 -0.52
N GLU A 41 -0.09 3.48 0.70
CA GLU A 41 1.05 4.36 0.98
C GLU A 41 2.38 3.70 0.54
N TRP A 42 2.57 2.42 0.86
CA TRP A 42 3.74 1.66 0.41
C TRP A 42 3.81 1.50 -1.10
N ARG A 43 2.66 1.32 -1.77
CA ARG A 43 2.59 1.28 -3.24
C ARG A 43 2.98 2.62 -3.86
N SER A 44 2.53 3.75 -3.29
CA SER A 44 2.92 5.09 -3.74
C SER A 44 4.43 5.27 -3.61
N LEU A 45 4.98 5.00 -2.42
CA LEU A 45 6.41 5.12 -2.15
C LEU A 45 7.25 4.27 -3.11
N ALA A 46 6.85 3.02 -3.35
CA ALA A 46 7.55 2.15 -4.30
C ALA A 46 7.51 2.72 -5.74
N ASN A 47 6.42 3.35 -6.16
CA ASN A 47 6.33 3.97 -7.47
C ASN A 47 7.18 5.25 -7.57
N GLU A 48 7.31 6.01 -6.50
CA GLU A 48 8.20 7.19 -6.42
C GLU A 48 9.68 6.78 -6.44
N LEU A 49 10.04 5.67 -5.80
CA LEU A 49 11.42 5.17 -5.76
C LEU A 49 11.87 4.48 -7.06
N LYS A 50 10.93 3.90 -7.83
CA LYS A 50 11.23 3.19 -9.08
C LYS A 50 12.07 4.01 -10.08
N PRO A 51 11.71 5.26 -10.42
CA PRO A 51 12.53 6.10 -11.31
C PRO A 51 13.95 6.31 -10.79
N GLN A 52 14.11 6.57 -9.48
CA GLN A 52 15.43 6.76 -8.89
C GLN A 52 16.29 5.49 -9.03
N MET A 53 15.73 4.33 -8.70
CA MET A 53 16.44 3.05 -8.86
C MET A 53 16.79 2.74 -10.32
N GLN A 54 15.94 3.12 -11.27
CA GLN A 54 16.23 2.98 -12.71
C GLN A 54 17.40 3.87 -13.13
N ILE A 55 17.46 5.10 -12.63
CA ILE A 55 18.59 6.02 -12.89
C ILE A 55 19.87 5.47 -12.29
N ASP A 56 19.85 5.04 -11.02
CA ASP A 56 21.02 4.49 -10.34
C ASP A 56 21.57 3.26 -11.09
N MET A 57 20.67 2.36 -11.54
CA MET A 57 21.04 1.21 -12.34
C MET A 57 21.64 1.58 -13.70
N ALA A 58 21.07 2.58 -14.39
CA ALA A 58 21.58 3.05 -15.67
C ALA A 58 23.00 3.64 -15.52
N LEU A 59 23.26 4.40 -14.46
CA LEU A 59 24.59 4.94 -14.15
C LEU A 59 25.60 3.82 -13.91
N THR A 60 25.26 2.82 -13.08
CA THR A 60 26.16 1.68 -12.82
C THR A 60 26.46 0.88 -14.10
N LEU A 61 25.46 0.70 -14.97
CA LEU A 61 25.66 0.01 -16.24
C LEU A 61 26.59 0.79 -17.18
N GLU A 62 26.44 2.12 -17.23
CA GLU A 62 27.31 3.00 -18.01
C GLU A 62 28.76 2.96 -17.50
N GLU A 63 28.97 3.03 -16.18
CA GLU A 63 30.30 2.88 -15.58
C GLU A 63 30.94 1.52 -15.94
N CYS A 64 30.16 0.45 -15.88
CA CYS A 64 30.62 -0.88 -16.27
C CYS A 64 30.97 -0.96 -17.77
N ALA A 65 30.15 -0.36 -18.63
CA ALA A 65 30.42 -0.29 -20.07
C ALA A 65 31.71 0.49 -20.35
N GLN A 66 31.91 1.64 -19.70
CA GLN A 66 33.12 2.44 -19.83
C GLN A 66 34.37 1.68 -19.36
N ALA A 67 34.30 0.97 -18.24
CA ALA A 67 35.39 0.14 -17.74
C ALA A 67 35.76 -0.96 -18.74
N LEU A 68 34.76 -1.64 -19.34
CA LEU A 68 34.99 -2.64 -20.37
C LEU A 68 35.61 -2.03 -21.63
N ASP A 69 35.14 -0.86 -22.08
CA ASP A 69 35.69 -0.16 -23.24
C ASP A 69 37.16 0.21 -23.04
N GLN A 70 37.54 0.66 -21.84
CA GLN A 70 38.93 0.93 -21.49
C GLN A 70 39.80 -0.33 -21.52
N ILE A 71 39.31 -1.46 -20.98
CA ILE A 71 40.03 -2.74 -21.01
C ILE A 71 40.25 -3.20 -22.46
N LEU A 72 39.25 -3.03 -23.33
CA LEU A 72 39.30 -3.45 -24.72
C LEU A 72 40.19 -2.55 -25.58
N ARG A 73 40.21 -1.23 -25.32
CA ARG A 73 41.04 -0.23 -26.05
C ARG A 73 42.47 -0.12 -25.53
N GLY A 74 42.74 -0.60 -24.31
CA GLY A 74 44.07 -0.62 -23.69
C GLY A 74 44.93 -1.84 -24.09
N LYS A 75 44.42 -2.70 -24.97
CA LYS A 75 45.18 -3.74 -25.69
C LYS A 75 45.45 -3.29 -27.12
#